data_AF-A0A6N3JV04-F1
#
_entry.id   AF-A0A6N3JV04-F1
#
_cell.length_a   1.000
_cell.length_b   1.000
_cell.length_c   1.000
_cell.angle_alpha   90.00
_cell.angle_beta   90.00
_cell.angle_gamma   90.00
#
_symmetry.space_group_name_H-M   'P 1'
#
loop_
_entity.id
_entity.type
_entity.pdbx_description
1 polymer ?
#
loop_
_entity_poly.entity_id
_entity_poly.type
_entity_poly.pdbx_seq_one_letter_code
_entity_poly.pdbx_strand_id
1 'polypeptide(L)'
;MSTVAALPTGNVHAILDRAALYLGQHGWTPTGLYDSHDGCTAKCACHRTGLYPASILGAIRAVVFGGPRWYLTGITEAEQRTYSAAVEWFNTYLIAVGHDGQHAPVFVWETAPGRTPAHVTQALCAAAIAYRKRTIRRAA
;
A
#
# COMPACT_ATOMS: atom_id res chain seq x y z
N MET A 1 22.53 19.51 23.52
CA MET A 1 22.91 18.30 22.76
C MET A 1 21.63 17.58 22.36
N SER A 2 21.19 17.78 21.12
CA SER A 2 20.01 17.11 20.59
C SER A 2 20.37 15.66 20.30
N THR A 3 19.80 14.74 21.09
CA THR A 3 19.79 13.31 20.75
C THR A 3 19.14 13.17 19.38
N VAL A 4 19.90 12.64 18.43
CA VAL A 4 19.40 12.14 17.15
C VAL A 4 18.28 11.17 17.48
N ALA A 5 17.02 11.60 17.30
CA ALA A 5 15.87 10.71 17.42
C ALA A 5 16.09 9.60 16.40
N ALA A 6 16.24 8.37 16.88
CA ALA A 6 16.35 7.22 16.01
C ALA A 6 15.14 7.23 15.06
N LEU A 7 15.38 7.39 13.77
CA LEU A 7 14.38 7.17 12.74
C LEU A 7 13.78 5.77 12.98
N PRO A 8 12.45 5.57 12.94
CA PRO A 8 11.88 4.26 13.22
C PRO A 8 12.48 3.23 12.26
N THR A 9 13.17 2.22 12.78
CA THR A 9 13.61 1.05 11.99
C THR A 9 12.35 0.34 11.49
N GLY A 10 12.10 0.49 10.18
CA GLY A 10 10.75 0.54 9.62
C GLY A 10 10.01 -0.78 9.44
N ASN A 11 8.69 -0.71 9.61
CA ASN A 11 7.71 -1.76 9.33
C ASN A 11 7.20 -1.72 7.87
N VAL A 12 7.86 -1.00 6.96
CA VAL A 12 7.44 -0.85 5.55
C VAL A 12 7.21 -2.20 4.89
N HIS A 13 8.12 -3.17 5.07
CA HIS A 13 7.93 -4.52 4.54
C HIS A 13 6.65 -5.18 5.08
N ALA A 14 6.36 -5.04 6.37
CA ALA A 14 5.17 -5.61 6.99
C ALA A 14 3.90 -4.90 6.51
N ILE A 15 3.95 -3.59 6.25
CA ILE A 15 2.83 -2.84 5.68
C ILE A 15 2.53 -3.33 4.27
N LEU A 16 3.54 -3.51 3.43
CA LEU A 16 3.36 -4.01 2.07
C LEU A 16 2.84 -5.46 2.05
N ASP A 17 3.38 -6.34 2.90
CA ASP A 17 2.88 -7.72 3.06
C ASP A 17 1.40 -7.72 3.52
N ARG A 18 1.03 -6.86 4.48
CA ARG A 18 -0.36 -6.73 4.95
C ARG A 18 -1.27 -6.08 3.90
N ALA A 19 -0.77 -5.17 3.08
CA ALA A 19 -1.53 -4.57 1.99
C ALA A 19 -1.82 -5.62 0.91
N ALA A 20 -0.84 -6.48 0.60
CA ALA A 20 -1.05 -7.63 -0.29
C ALA A 20 -2.12 -8.58 0.27
N LEU A 21 -2.07 -8.88 1.58
CA LEU A 21 -3.10 -9.67 2.26
C LEU A 21 -4.49 -9.00 2.19
N TYR A 22 -4.56 -7.70 2.45
CA TYR A 22 -5.81 -6.92 2.36
C TYR A 22 -6.43 -7.08 0.97
N LEU A 23 -5.64 -6.88 -0.10
CA LEU A 23 -6.13 -7.02 -1.47
C LEU A 23 -6.56 -8.44 -1.81
N GLY A 24 -5.85 -9.45 -1.31
CA GLY A 24 -6.24 -10.86 -1.46
C GLY A 24 -7.57 -11.19 -0.78
N GLN A 25 -7.89 -10.53 0.34
CA GLN A 25 -9.11 -10.77 1.12
C GLN A 25 -10.31 -9.94 0.66
N HIS A 26 -10.07 -8.69 0.25
CA HIS A 26 -11.13 -7.70 0.00
C HIS A 26 -11.24 -7.28 -1.46
N GLY A 27 -10.34 -7.73 -2.31
CA GLY A 27 -10.31 -7.42 -3.73
C GLY A 27 -9.45 -6.20 -4.06
N TRP A 28 -9.12 -6.12 -5.34
CA TRP A 28 -8.33 -5.04 -5.92
C TRP A 28 -9.16 -4.26 -6.94
N THR A 29 -8.98 -2.94 -6.97
CA THR A 29 -9.48 -2.07 -8.03
C THR A 29 -8.37 -1.14 -8.53
N PRO A 30 -8.22 -0.91 -9.84
CA PRO A 30 -7.28 0.07 -10.37
C PRO A 30 -7.79 1.52 -10.24
N THR A 31 -9.01 1.74 -9.76
CA THR A 31 -9.65 3.07 -9.73
C THR A 31 -9.67 3.67 -8.34
N GLY A 32 -9.34 4.96 -8.25
CA GLY A 32 -9.38 5.73 -7.00
C GLY A 32 -8.50 5.14 -5.90
N LEU A 33 -8.87 5.39 -4.64
CA LEU A 33 -8.25 4.69 -3.50
C LEU A 33 -8.98 3.39 -3.20
N TYR A 34 -10.31 3.42 -3.32
CA TYR A 34 -11.18 2.31 -3.02
C TYR A 34 -12.37 2.39 -3.96
N ASP A 35 -13.02 1.25 -4.18
CA ASP A 35 -14.18 1.19 -5.05
C ASP A 35 -15.29 2.09 -4.52
N SER A 36 -15.71 3.07 -5.34
CA SER A 36 -16.82 3.96 -4.98
C SER A 36 -18.12 3.20 -5.22
N HIS A 37 -18.66 2.65 -4.15
CA HIS A 37 -20.00 2.04 -4.15
C HIS A 37 -21.09 3.14 -4.24
N ASP A 38 -21.02 3.98 -5.26
CA ASP A 38 -21.96 5.07 -5.49
C ASP A 38 -23.38 4.48 -5.66
N GLY A 39 -24.30 4.91 -4.79
CA GLY A 39 -25.68 4.41 -4.77
C GLY A 39 -25.92 3.11 -4.01
N CYS A 40 -24.90 2.52 -3.37
CA CYS A 40 -25.08 1.31 -2.57
C CYS A 40 -25.62 1.65 -1.17
N THR A 41 -26.75 1.08 -0.79
CA THR A 41 -27.33 1.28 0.55
C THR A 41 -26.47 0.64 1.66
N ALA A 42 -26.71 1.00 2.92
CA ALA A 42 -26.01 0.47 4.11
C ALA A 42 -26.04 -1.07 4.27
N LYS A 43 -26.77 -1.79 3.40
CA LYS A 43 -26.85 -3.26 3.37
C LYS A 43 -25.73 -3.93 2.57
N CYS A 44 -24.92 -3.18 1.80
CA CYS A 44 -23.82 -3.76 1.05
C CYS A 44 -22.76 -4.37 2.00
N ALA A 45 -22.13 -5.47 1.58
CA ALA A 45 -21.14 -6.16 2.40
C ALA A 45 -19.96 -5.24 2.78
N CYS A 46 -19.58 -4.33 1.90
CA CYS A 46 -18.49 -3.38 2.12
C CYS A 46 -18.84 -2.33 3.18
N HIS A 47 -20.08 -1.82 3.20
CA HIS A 47 -20.57 -0.92 4.26
C HIS A 47 -20.73 -1.63 5.61
N ARG A 48 -21.12 -2.92 5.61
CA ARG A 48 -21.27 -3.71 6.85
C ARG A 48 -19.93 -4.10 7.48
N THR A 49 -18.95 -4.46 6.66
CA THR A 49 -17.62 -4.85 7.12
C THR A 49 -16.69 -3.65 7.32
N GLY A 50 -17.02 -2.51 6.70
CA GLY A 50 -16.14 -1.36 6.61
C GLY A 50 -14.90 -1.62 5.75
N LEU A 51 -14.87 -2.68 4.93
CA LEU A 51 -13.73 -3.09 4.11
C LEU A 51 -14.15 -3.18 2.64
N TYR A 52 -13.34 -2.59 1.75
CA TYR A 52 -13.68 -2.37 0.34
C TYR A 52 -12.56 -2.86 -0.57
N PRO A 53 -12.88 -3.32 -1.80
CA PRO A 53 -11.87 -3.43 -2.84
C PRO A 53 -11.08 -2.12 -2.94
N ALA A 54 -9.76 -2.22 -3.02
CA ALA A 54 -8.88 -1.07 -2.95
C ALA A 54 -7.86 -1.05 -4.08
N SER A 55 -7.37 0.14 -4.43
CA SER A 55 -6.12 0.28 -5.14
C SER A 55 -4.94 -0.01 -4.21
N ILE A 56 -3.74 -0.09 -4.77
CA ILE A 56 -2.50 -0.26 -3.99
C ILE A 56 -2.39 0.80 -2.90
N LEU A 57 -2.65 2.06 -3.25
CA LEU A 57 -2.58 3.18 -2.31
C LEU A 57 -3.67 3.09 -1.24
N GLY A 58 -4.88 2.65 -1.60
CA GLY A 58 -5.95 2.41 -0.65
C GLY A 58 -5.63 1.28 0.32
N ALA A 59 -5.10 0.16 -0.15
CA ALA A 59 -4.72 -0.96 0.71
C ALA A 59 -3.60 -0.59 1.69
N ILE A 60 -2.55 0.10 1.23
CA ILE A 60 -1.50 0.63 2.12
C ILE A 60 -2.12 1.56 3.15
N ARG A 61 -3.03 2.44 2.74
CA ARG A 61 -3.73 3.35 3.64
C ARG A 61 -4.55 2.61 4.69
N ALA A 62 -5.35 1.63 4.28
CA ALA A 62 -6.20 0.86 5.17
C ALA A 62 -5.39 0.11 6.24
N VAL A 63 -4.25 -0.46 5.84
CA VAL A 63 -3.33 -1.15 6.77
C VAL A 63 -2.71 -0.19 7.77
N VAL A 64 -2.28 1.00 7.34
CA VAL A 64 -1.61 1.96 8.22
C VAL A 64 -2.59 2.60 9.20
N PHE A 65 -3.81 2.93 8.76
CA PHE A 65 -4.79 3.67 9.57
C PHE A 65 -5.81 2.78 10.28
N GLY A 66 -5.67 1.45 10.17
CA GLY A 66 -6.56 0.46 10.77
C GLY A 66 -7.90 0.25 10.04
N GLY A 67 -8.10 0.91 8.91
CA GLY A 67 -9.28 0.73 8.07
C GLY A 67 -9.37 1.74 6.92
N PRO A 68 -10.35 1.57 6.02
CA PRO A 68 -10.52 2.41 4.84
C PRO A 68 -10.79 3.88 5.20
N ARG A 69 -9.99 4.81 4.65
CA ARG A 69 -10.13 6.26 4.88
C ARG A 69 -10.03 7.07 3.58
N TRP A 70 -11.12 7.72 3.16
CA TRP A 70 -11.13 8.50 1.90
C TRP A 70 -10.42 9.83 2.09
N TYR A 71 -10.69 10.45 3.24
CA TYR A 71 -10.12 11.73 3.64
C TYR A 71 -9.01 11.52 4.67
N LEU A 72 -8.07 12.48 4.73
CA LEU A 72 -6.94 12.48 5.67
C LEU A 72 -7.31 13.06 7.05
N THR A 73 -8.60 13.24 7.35
CA THR A 73 -9.04 13.83 8.62
C THR A 73 -8.73 12.90 9.79
N GLY A 74 -8.15 13.46 10.86
CA GLY A 74 -7.84 12.71 12.08
C GLY A 74 -6.76 11.65 11.93
N ILE A 75 -5.85 11.77 10.96
CA ILE A 75 -4.61 10.98 10.93
C ILE A 75 -3.56 11.66 11.81
N THR A 76 -2.80 10.86 12.55
CA THR A 76 -1.64 11.34 13.28
C THR A 76 -0.46 11.55 12.34
N GLU A 77 0.47 12.41 12.74
CA GLU A 77 1.70 12.64 11.96
C GLU A 77 2.54 11.36 11.84
N ALA A 78 2.52 10.50 12.86
CA ALA A 78 3.22 9.21 12.85
C ALA A 78 2.63 8.24 11.82
N GLU A 79 1.31 8.14 11.74
CA GLU A 79 0.60 7.37 10.72
C GLU A 79 0.89 7.92 9.32
N GLN A 80 0.85 9.24 9.15
CA GLN A 80 1.13 9.88 7.87
C GLN A 80 2.56 9.59 7.40
N ARG A 81 3.57 9.72 8.27
CA ARG A 81 4.97 9.36 7.94
C ARG A 81 5.10 7.89 7.56
N THR A 82 4.41 7.00 8.26
CA THR A 82 4.43 5.56 8.00
C THR A 82 3.82 5.23 6.63
N TYR A 83 2.67 5.84 6.32
CA TYR A 83 2.03 5.72 5.01
C TYR A 83 2.93 6.24 3.89
N SER A 84 3.47 7.46 4.05
CA SER A 84 4.36 8.07 3.06
C SER A 84 5.60 7.22 2.80
N ALA A 85 6.24 6.69 3.85
CA ALA A 85 7.41 5.83 3.69
C ALA A 85 7.12 4.53 2.92
N ALA A 86 5.95 3.91 3.15
CA ALA A 86 5.54 2.71 2.44
C ALA A 86 5.24 2.99 0.96
N VAL A 87 4.52 4.07 0.68
CA VAL A 87 4.20 4.50 -0.70
C VAL A 87 5.46 4.90 -1.46
N GLU A 88 6.32 5.71 -0.85
CA GLU A 88 7.57 6.14 -1.47
C GLU A 88 8.45 4.94 -1.80
N TRP A 89 8.63 4.02 -0.86
CA TRP A 89 9.40 2.80 -1.10
C TRP A 89 8.82 1.97 -2.25
N PHE A 90 7.52 1.71 -2.24
CA PHE A 90 6.89 0.91 -3.28
C PHE A 90 7.02 1.56 -4.67
N ASN A 91 6.82 2.88 -4.74
CA ASN A 91 6.98 3.65 -5.96
C ASN A 91 8.44 3.63 -6.46
N THR A 92 9.41 3.79 -5.56
CA THR A 92 10.84 3.66 -5.91
C THR A 92 11.16 2.25 -6.40
N TYR A 93 10.64 1.21 -5.75
CA TYR A 93 10.82 -0.18 -6.18
C TYR A 93 10.31 -0.38 -7.62
N LEU A 94 9.09 0.07 -7.92
CA LEU A 94 8.52 -0.08 -9.27
C LEU A 94 9.28 0.70 -10.33
N ILE A 95 9.81 1.88 -10.01
CA ILE A 95 10.59 2.68 -10.97
C ILE A 95 11.99 2.07 -11.17
N ALA A 96 12.69 1.74 -10.09
CA ALA A 96 14.10 1.34 -10.15
C ALA A 96 14.32 -0.14 -10.45
N VAL A 97 13.47 -1.02 -9.90
CA VAL A 97 13.58 -2.49 -10.04
C VAL A 97 12.54 -3.02 -11.01
N GLY A 98 11.33 -2.45 -10.99
CA GLY A 98 10.22 -2.92 -11.81
C GLY A 98 9.57 -4.20 -11.29
N HIS A 99 8.49 -4.60 -11.96
CA HIS A 99 7.85 -5.90 -11.77
C HIS A 99 7.36 -6.40 -13.13
N ASP A 100 7.63 -7.68 -13.43
CA ASP A 100 7.37 -8.31 -14.73
C ASP A 100 7.92 -7.52 -15.93
N GLY A 101 9.13 -6.96 -15.78
CA GLY A 101 9.80 -6.16 -16.81
C GLY A 101 9.20 -4.77 -17.04
N GLN A 102 8.21 -4.36 -16.25
CA GLN A 102 7.59 -3.04 -16.36
C GLN A 102 8.07 -2.10 -15.25
N HIS A 103 8.46 -0.90 -15.67
CA HIS A 103 8.96 0.17 -14.79
C HIS A 103 8.07 1.40 -14.95
N ALA A 104 7.35 1.77 -13.89
CA ALA A 104 6.49 2.95 -13.90
C ALA A 104 6.15 3.38 -12.46
N PRO A 105 5.76 4.65 -12.26
CA PRO A 105 5.16 5.08 -11.00
C PRO A 105 3.89 4.28 -10.69
N VAL A 106 3.56 4.11 -9.40
CA VAL A 106 2.50 3.22 -8.92
C VAL A 106 1.17 3.37 -9.66
N PHE A 107 0.66 4.59 -9.83
CA PHE A 107 -0.63 4.83 -10.48
C PHE A 107 -0.63 4.39 -11.95
N VAL A 108 0.42 4.75 -12.70
CA VAL A 108 0.57 4.37 -14.11
C VAL A 108 0.76 2.86 -14.23
N TRP A 109 1.53 2.26 -13.33
CA TRP A 109 1.80 0.83 -13.32
C TRP A 109 0.53 0.01 -13.02
N GLU A 110 -0.25 0.44 -12.04
CA GLU A 110 -1.48 -0.22 -11.59
C GLU A 110 -2.60 -0.13 -12.63
N THR A 111 -2.71 0.98 -13.34
CA THR A 111 -3.75 1.22 -14.36
C THR A 111 -3.37 0.71 -15.75
N ALA A 112 -2.18 0.12 -15.91
CA ALA A 112 -1.74 -0.44 -17.17
C ALA A 112 -2.67 -1.57 -17.66
N PRO A 113 -2.97 -1.66 -18.97
CA PRO A 113 -3.78 -2.73 -19.52
C PRO A 113 -3.25 -4.13 -19.16
N GLY A 114 -4.16 -5.04 -18.83
CA GLY A 114 -3.79 -6.41 -18.45
C GLY A 114 -3.28 -6.57 -17.01
N ARG A 115 -3.33 -5.52 -16.17
CA ARG A 115 -3.05 -5.65 -14.74
C ARG A 115 -4.11 -6.53 -14.07
N THR A 116 -3.66 -7.42 -13.19
CA THR A 116 -4.52 -8.37 -12.46
C THR A 116 -4.28 -8.23 -10.96
N PRO A 117 -5.23 -8.67 -10.11
CA PRO A 117 -5.01 -8.73 -8.66
C PRO A 117 -3.75 -9.50 -8.26
N ALA A 118 -3.42 -10.57 -9.01
CA ALA A 118 -2.25 -11.40 -8.76
C ALA A 118 -0.94 -10.61 -9.00
N HIS A 119 -0.83 -9.88 -10.12
CA HIS A 119 0.32 -9.02 -10.39
C HIS A 119 0.52 -7.98 -9.27
N VAL A 120 -0.56 -7.36 -8.81
CA VAL A 120 -0.51 -6.34 -7.76
C VAL A 120 -0.04 -6.93 -6.42
N THR A 121 -0.61 -8.07 -6.03
CA THR A 121 -0.24 -8.78 -4.81
C THR A 121 1.23 -9.21 -4.85
N GLN A 122 1.68 -9.77 -5.98
CA GLN A 122 3.06 -10.20 -6.17
C GLN A 122 4.04 -9.04 -6.16
N ALA A 123 3.71 -7.90 -6.78
CA ALA A 123 4.54 -6.70 -6.76
C ALA A 123 4.73 -6.17 -5.33
N LEU A 124 3.65 -6.11 -4.53
CA LEU A 124 3.71 -5.69 -3.13
C LEU A 124 4.62 -6.61 -2.29
N CYS A 125 4.43 -7.93 -2.41
CA CYS A 125 5.29 -8.92 -1.74
C CYS A 125 6.76 -8.81 -2.19
N ALA A 126 7.02 -8.64 -3.49
CA ALA A 126 8.37 -8.49 -4.03
C ALA A 126 9.06 -7.23 -3.49
N ALA A 127 8.34 -6.10 -3.45
CA ALA A 127 8.82 -4.86 -2.86
C ALA A 127 9.09 -4.98 -1.36
N ALA A 128 8.26 -5.73 -0.62
CA ALA A 128 8.48 -6.02 0.79
C ALA A 128 9.77 -6.84 1.02
N ILE A 129 10.00 -7.87 0.19
CA ILE A 129 11.23 -8.67 0.21
C ILE A 129 12.45 -7.82 -0.14
N ALA A 130 12.35 -6.97 -1.16
CA ALA A 130 13.42 -6.06 -1.56
C ALA A 130 13.77 -5.08 -0.43
N TYR A 131 12.78 -4.56 0.31
CA TYR A 131 13.00 -3.69 1.46
C TYR A 131 13.82 -4.40 2.54
N ARG A 132 13.39 -5.62 2.93
CA ARG A 132 14.09 -6.44 3.93
C ARG A 132 15.55 -6.68 3.55
N LYS A 133 15.83 -7.02 2.29
CA LYS A 133 17.20 -7.20 1.79
C LYS A 133 18.02 -5.92 1.89
N ARG A 134 17.43 -4.77 1.53
CA ARG A 134 18.08 -3.46 1.62
C ARG A 134 18.40 -3.06 3.06
N THR A 135 17.48 -3.29 4.01
CA THR A 135 17.70 -2.95 5.42
C THR A 135 18.78 -3.81 6.05
N ILE A 136 18.82 -5.11 5.75
CA ILE A 136 19.88 -6.02 6.23
C ILE A 136 21.25 -5.55 5.72
N ARG A 137 21.38 -5.25 4.43
CA ARG A 137 22.64 -4.77 3.82
C ARG A 137 23.12 -3.43 4.37
N ARG A 138 22.23 -2.59 4.89
CA ARG A 138 22.59 -1.31 5.52
C ARG A 138 23.04 -1.46 6.97
N ALA A 139 22.71 -2.57 7.62
CA ALA A 139 23.03 -2.84 9.03
C ALA A 139 24.30 -3.68 9.20
N ALA A 140 24.82 -4.26 8.11
CA ALA A 140 26.09 -4.98 8.04
C ALA A 140 27.21 -4.04 7.61
#